data_AF-A0A849MBM9-F1
#
_entry.id   AF-A0A849MBM9-F1
#
_cell.length_a   1.000
_cell.length_b   1.000
_cell.length_c   1.000
_cell.angle_alpha   90.00
_cell.angle_beta   90.00
_cell.angle_gamma   90.00
#
_symmetry.space_group_name_H-M   'P 1'
#
loop_
_entity.id
_entity.type
_entity.pdbx_description
1 polymer ?
#
loop_
_entity_poly.entity_id
_entity_poly.type
_entity_poly.pdbx_seq_one_letter_code
_entity_poly.pdbx_strand_id
1 'polypeptide(L)'
;MKRREFLKKSAFASIPIIGAGLSTSCETVNNSESDGNWSSDFEIMTEAARFEAATIRTYQEAAETIFVSDVSTPDEVKQTATLYSGHHSEHLALFNQNFEGHDGFPPVLINDEQPDSRLDSLTTYTEVLQLALQMEFEAAQFYFSRMNDQLTTRKVRKIFADVLPMEVGHMVSYKMVLGQSPALDEGLFQNFGTGL
;
A
#
# COMPACT_ATOMS: atom_id res chain seq x y z
N MET A 1 5.38 -20.31 31.56
CA MET A 1 6.19 -20.18 30.32
C MET A 1 6.51 -18.70 30.12
N LYS A 2 7.79 -18.29 30.10
CA LYS A 2 8.20 -16.87 30.21
C LYS A 2 8.34 -16.25 28.81
N ARG A 3 7.77 -15.05 28.59
CA ARG A 3 7.75 -14.29 27.30
C ARG A 3 9.09 -14.26 26.54
N ARG A 4 10.22 -14.31 27.24
CA ARG A 4 11.57 -14.30 26.65
C ARG A 4 11.93 -15.58 25.88
N GLU A 5 11.28 -16.71 26.15
CA GLU A 5 11.51 -17.94 25.39
C GLU A 5 10.69 -18.03 24.10
N PHE A 6 9.57 -17.32 24.03
CA PHE A 6 8.76 -17.25 22.82
C PHE A 6 9.49 -16.47 21.72
N LEU A 7 10.12 -15.35 22.08
CA LEU A 7 10.87 -14.49 21.14
C LEU A 7 12.18 -15.13 20.63
N LYS A 8 12.81 -16.00 21.42
CA LYS A 8 14.02 -16.72 20.97
C LYS A 8 13.71 -17.86 20.00
N LYS A 9 12.48 -18.39 19.98
CA LYS A 9 12.07 -19.41 19.02
C LYS A 9 11.52 -18.84 17.71
N SER A 10 11.14 -17.56 17.68
CA SER A 10 10.66 -16.89 16.45
C SER A 10 11.79 -16.31 15.60
N ALA A 11 12.99 -16.12 16.15
CA ALA A 11 14.11 -15.47 15.44
C ALA A 11 14.94 -16.39 14.51
N PHE A 12 14.60 -17.68 14.38
CA PHE A 12 15.36 -18.65 13.56
C PHE A 12 14.51 -19.51 12.62
N ALA A 13 13.24 -19.14 12.38
CA ALA A 13 12.48 -19.70 11.28
C ALA A 13 12.69 -18.81 10.05
N SER A 14 13.82 -19.01 9.37
CA SER A 14 14.00 -18.63 7.97
C SER A 14 12.94 -19.34 7.14
N ILE A 15 11.83 -18.64 6.85
CA ILE A 15 10.85 -19.10 5.88
C ILE A 15 11.36 -18.64 4.50
N PRO A 16 11.72 -19.54 3.59
CA PRO A 16 11.89 -19.16 2.20
C PRO A 16 10.52 -18.70 1.70
N ILE A 17 10.40 -17.44 1.29
CA ILE A 17 9.22 -16.93 0.59
C ILE A 17 9.26 -17.57 -0.80
N ILE A 18 8.80 -18.81 -0.88
CA ILE A 18 8.43 -19.45 -2.14
C ILE A 18 7.02 -18.96 -2.43
N GLY A 19 6.90 -18.17 -3.50
CA GLY A 19 5.61 -17.76 -4.05
C GLY A 19 4.70 -18.96 -4.23
N ALA A 20 3.65 -19.01 -3.42
CA ALA A 20 2.51 -19.88 -3.58
C ALA A 20 1.33 -19.11 -3.01
N GLY A 21 0.44 -18.66 -3.89
CA GLY A 21 -0.78 -17.96 -3.51
C GLY A 21 -1.50 -18.75 -2.41
N LEU A 22 -1.84 -18.05 -1.32
CA LEU A 22 -2.80 -18.56 -0.36
C LEU A 22 -4.19 -18.52 -1.01
N SER A 23 -4.48 -19.53 -1.83
CA SER A 23 -5.84 -19.90 -2.19
C SER A 23 -6.52 -20.48 -0.94
N THR A 24 -7.13 -19.61 -0.14
CA THR A 24 -8.09 -20.01 0.89
C THR A 24 -9.37 -20.48 0.19
N SER A 25 -9.46 -21.78 -0.07
CA SER A 25 -10.71 -22.44 -0.45
C SER A 25 -11.55 -22.71 0.80
N CYS A 26 -12.55 -21.88 1.07
CA CYS A 26 -13.71 -22.24 1.89
C CYS A 26 -14.96 -21.46 1.45
N GLU A 27 -15.98 -22.25 1.06
CA GLU A 27 -17.39 -21.93 0.76
C GLU A 27 -17.74 -20.97 -0.39
N THR A 28 -18.10 -21.58 -1.52
CA THR A 28 -18.94 -20.99 -2.56
C THR A 28 -20.38 -20.87 -2.04
N VAL A 29 -20.69 -19.77 -1.36
CA VAL A 29 -22.08 -19.32 -1.27
C VAL A 29 -22.36 -18.56 -2.57
N ASN A 30 -23.14 -19.18 -3.47
CA ASN A 30 -23.71 -18.53 -4.67
C ASN A 30 -24.76 -17.47 -4.26
N ASN A 31 -24.34 -16.49 -3.45
CA ASN A 31 -25.06 -15.24 -3.38
C ASN A 31 -24.72 -14.52 -4.67
N SER A 32 -25.73 -14.16 -5.47
CA SER A 32 -25.55 -13.14 -6.51
C SER A 32 -24.75 -12.01 -5.89
N GLU A 33 -23.60 -11.65 -6.49
CA GLU A 33 -22.85 -10.48 -6.05
C GLU A 33 -23.87 -9.34 -5.89
N SER A 34 -23.92 -8.72 -4.71
CA SER A 34 -24.91 -7.67 -4.46
C SER A 34 -24.79 -6.65 -5.60
N ASP A 35 -25.93 -6.32 -6.24
CA ASP A 35 -26.07 -5.32 -7.30
C ASP A 35 -25.74 -3.90 -6.79
N GLY A 36 -24.54 -3.71 -6.25
CA GLY A 36 -24.00 -2.41 -5.89
C GLY A 36 -23.87 -1.52 -7.13
N ASN A 37 -23.59 -0.25 -6.91
CA ASN A 37 -23.34 0.66 -8.01
C ASN A 37 -21.94 0.42 -8.58
N TRP A 38 -21.82 -0.59 -9.44
CA TRP A 38 -20.57 -0.99 -10.07
C TRP A 38 -19.86 0.17 -10.76
N SER A 39 -20.60 1.05 -11.45
CA SER A 39 -20.01 2.20 -12.14
C SER A 39 -19.35 3.17 -11.15
N SER A 40 -20.08 3.59 -10.12
CA SER A 40 -19.54 4.52 -9.12
C SER A 40 -18.39 3.90 -8.31
N ASP A 41 -18.48 2.60 -8.01
CA ASP A 41 -17.43 1.90 -7.27
C ASP A 41 -16.18 1.68 -8.14
N PHE A 42 -16.34 1.50 -9.46
CA PHE A 42 -15.21 1.38 -10.39
C PHE A 42 -14.53 2.72 -10.64
N GLU A 43 -15.24 3.84 -10.56
CA GLU A 43 -14.62 5.18 -10.53
C GLU A 43 -13.70 5.33 -9.31
N ILE A 44 -14.17 4.91 -8.13
CA ILE A 44 -13.35 4.90 -6.89
C ILE A 44 -12.17 3.93 -7.01
N MET A 45 -12.38 2.76 -7.61
CA MET A 45 -11.29 1.79 -7.86
C MET A 45 -10.29 2.31 -8.90
N THR A 46 -10.72 3.11 -9.87
CA THR A 46 -9.83 3.80 -10.81
C THR A 46 -8.99 4.86 -10.10
N GLU A 47 -9.59 5.62 -9.17
CA GLU A 47 -8.86 6.55 -8.30
C GLU A 47 -7.78 5.82 -7.48
N ALA A 48 -8.11 4.66 -6.90
CA ALA A 48 -7.13 3.81 -6.21
C ALA A 48 -5.99 3.37 -7.14
N ALA A 49 -6.31 2.84 -8.32
CA ALA A 49 -5.32 2.39 -9.29
C ALA A 49 -4.39 3.53 -9.74
N ARG A 50 -4.90 4.75 -9.91
CA ARG A 50 -4.07 5.93 -10.18
C ARG A 50 -3.16 6.28 -9.02
N PHE A 51 -3.66 6.19 -7.79
CA PHE A 51 -2.85 6.41 -6.59
C PHE A 51 -1.68 5.41 -6.51
N GLU A 52 -1.92 4.12 -6.78
CA GLU A 52 -0.88 3.09 -6.85
C GLU A 52 0.14 3.40 -7.95
N ALA A 53 -0.33 3.73 -9.15
CA ALA A 53 0.54 4.06 -10.28
C ALA A 53 1.42 5.30 -10.02
N ALA A 54 0.84 6.37 -9.45
CA ALA A 54 1.59 7.55 -9.02
C ALA A 54 2.61 7.22 -7.93
N THR A 55 2.25 6.36 -6.98
CA THR A 55 3.15 5.93 -5.90
C THR A 55 4.35 5.14 -6.45
N ILE A 56 4.11 4.21 -7.38
CA ILE A 56 5.19 3.50 -8.09
C ILE A 56 6.11 4.48 -8.80
N ARG A 57 5.55 5.50 -9.48
CA ARG A 57 6.34 6.56 -10.12
C ARG A 57 7.18 7.35 -9.13
N THR A 58 6.64 7.70 -7.97
CA THR A 58 7.38 8.39 -6.91
C THR A 58 8.58 7.55 -6.45
N TYR A 59 8.40 6.25 -6.21
CA TYR A 59 9.50 5.38 -5.82
C TYR A 59 10.57 5.23 -6.91
N GLN A 60 10.17 5.13 -8.18
CA GLN A 60 11.09 5.07 -9.32
C GLN A 60 11.92 6.35 -9.42
N GLU A 61 11.27 7.52 -9.38
CA GLU A 61 11.95 8.81 -9.46
C GLU A 61 12.88 9.03 -8.26
N ALA A 62 12.44 8.71 -7.04
CA ALA A 62 13.26 8.81 -5.84
C ALA A 62 14.49 7.90 -5.89
N ALA A 63 14.35 6.71 -6.49
CA ALA A 63 15.46 5.78 -6.70
C ALA A 63 16.49 6.33 -7.68
N GLU A 64 16.05 6.97 -8.78
CA GLU A 64 16.94 7.52 -9.81
C GLU A 64 17.64 8.82 -9.38
N THR A 65 17.00 9.60 -8.50
CA THR A 65 17.49 10.92 -8.08
C THR A 65 18.18 10.87 -6.72
N ILE A 66 17.40 10.73 -5.64
CA ILE A 66 17.85 10.97 -4.26
C ILE A 66 18.61 9.76 -3.71
N PHE A 67 18.10 8.54 -3.85
CA PHE A 67 18.77 7.36 -3.27
C PHE A 67 20.10 7.00 -3.96
N VAL A 68 20.28 7.39 -5.22
CA VAL A 68 21.54 7.24 -5.94
C VAL A 68 22.52 8.35 -5.60
N SER A 69 22.06 9.60 -5.48
CA SER A 69 22.94 10.74 -5.21
C SER A 69 23.38 10.85 -3.75
N ASP A 70 22.54 10.40 -2.81
CA ASP A 70 22.85 10.42 -1.37
C ASP A 70 23.60 9.14 -0.96
N VAL A 71 24.94 9.24 -0.93
CA VAL A 71 25.85 8.15 -0.51
C VAL A 71 25.66 7.71 0.95
N SER A 72 24.94 8.48 1.76
CA SER A 72 24.63 8.13 3.15
C SER A 72 23.39 7.24 3.29
N THR A 73 22.63 7.05 2.21
CA THR A 73 21.43 6.20 2.20
C THR A 73 21.79 4.75 2.54
N PRO A 74 21.27 4.18 3.64
CA PRO A 74 21.48 2.77 3.99
C PRO A 74 20.92 1.82 2.93
N ASP A 75 21.57 0.68 2.71
CA ASP A 75 21.11 -0.32 1.73
C ASP A 75 19.73 -0.89 2.10
N GLU A 76 19.42 -0.96 3.39
CA GLU A 76 18.11 -1.39 3.88
C GLU A 76 17.00 -0.45 3.43
N VAL A 77 17.26 0.87 3.38
CA VAL A 77 16.28 1.85 2.90
C VAL A 77 15.97 1.63 1.42
N LYS A 78 17.01 1.39 0.60
CA LYS A 78 16.85 1.11 -0.83
C LYS A 78 16.09 -0.19 -1.07
N GLN A 79 16.37 -1.23 -0.28
CA GLN A 79 15.67 -2.51 -0.33
C GLN A 79 14.20 -2.37 0.07
N THR A 80 13.90 -1.62 1.14
CA THR A 80 12.52 -1.35 1.56
C THR A 80 11.75 -0.60 0.48
N ALA A 81 12.33 0.46 -0.11
CA ALA A 81 11.69 1.20 -1.21
C ALA A 81 11.42 0.31 -2.43
N THR A 82 12.37 -0.55 -2.80
CA THR A 82 12.19 -1.51 -3.91
C THR A 82 11.08 -2.52 -3.59
N LEU A 83 11.06 -3.05 -2.37
CA LEU A 83 10.04 -4.01 -1.93
C LEU A 83 8.63 -3.38 -2.00
N TYR A 84 8.46 -2.17 -1.48
CA TYR A 84 7.14 -1.54 -1.43
C TYR A 84 6.67 -1.05 -2.79
N SER A 85 7.57 -0.53 -3.64
CA SER A 85 7.25 -0.31 -5.06
C SER A 85 6.76 -1.59 -5.75
N GLY A 86 7.32 -2.75 -5.38
CA GLY A 86 6.84 -4.07 -5.80
C GLY A 86 5.42 -4.35 -5.31
N HIS A 87 5.11 -4.16 -4.03
CA HIS A 87 3.76 -4.35 -3.49
C HIS A 87 2.73 -3.42 -4.14
N HIS A 88 3.05 -2.13 -4.37
CA HIS A 88 2.15 -1.22 -5.11
C HIS A 88 1.91 -1.70 -6.55
N SER A 89 2.92 -2.31 -7.18
CA SER A 89 2.74 -2.93 -8.52
C SER A 89 1.77 -4.12 -8.47
N GLU A 90 1.80 -4.92 -7.39
CA GLU A 90 0.84 -6.00 -7.16
C GLU A 90 -0.57 -5.46 -6.91
N HIS A 91 -0.72 -4.39 -6.14
CA HIS A 91 -2.01 -3.72 -5.91
C HIS A 91 -2.59 -3.14 -7.21
N LEU A 92 -1.78 -2.43 -7.99
CA LEU A 92 -2.18 -1.91 -9.30
C LEU A 92 -2.62 -3.02 -10.25
N ALA A 93 -1.87 -4.13 -10.29
CA ALA A 93 -2.25 -5.29 -11.09
C ALA A 93 -3.59 -5.90 -10.64
N LEU A 94 -3.82 -5.99 -9.33
CA LEU A 94 -5.10 -6.44 -8.76
C LEU A 94 -6.26 -5.54 -9.19
N PHE A 95 -6.11 -4.21 -9.14
CA PHE A 95 -7.14 -3.29 -9.60
C PHE A 95 -7.38 -3.42 -11.11
N ASN A 96 -6.31 -3.41 -11.91
CA ASN A 96 -6.39 -3.51 -13.37
C ASN A 96 -7.04 -4.81 -13.85
N GLN A 97 -6.74 -5.93 -13.20
CA GLN A 97 -7.38 -7.22 -13.49
C GLN A 97 -8.90 -7.15 -13.29
N ASN A 98 -9.37 -6.36 -12.31
CA ASN A 98 -10.80 -6.23 -12.04
C ASN A 98 -11.52 -5.26 -12.99
N PHE A 99 -10.79 -4.49 -13.80
CA PHE A 99 -11.36 -3.71 -14.90
C PHE A 99 -11.61 -4.54 -16.17
N GLU A 100 -10.97 -5.71 -16.31
CA GLU A 100 -11.12 -6.56 -17.50
C GLU A 100 -12.58 -6.94 -17.76
N GLY A 101 -13.07 -6.62 -18.96
CA GLY A 101 -14.45 -6.90 -19.37
C GLY A 101 -15.49 -5.88 -18.93
N HIS A 102 -15.07 -4.76 -18.32
CA HIS A 102 -15.95 -3.64 -17.96
C HIS A 102 -15.74 -2.46 -18.91
N ASP A 103 -16.72 -2.20 -19.79
CA ASP A 103 -16.70 -1.07 -20.70
C ASP A 103 -16.60 0.26 -19.94
N GLY A 104 -15.69 1.14 -20.38
CA GLY A 104 -15.49 2.48 -19.79
C GLY A 104 -14.42 2.57 -18.71
N PHE A 105 -13.85 1.43 -18.28
CA PHE A 105 -12.78 1.39 -17.28
C PHE A 105 -11.53 0.72 -17.89
N PRO A 106 -10.69 1.46 -18.62
CA PRO A 106 -9.43 0.91 -19.12
C PRO A 106 -8.43 0.68 -17.97
N PRO A 107 -7.48 -0.26 -18.12
CA PRO A 107 -6.37 -0.40 -17.19
C PRO A 107 -5.58 0.92 -17.01
N VAL A 108 -5.23 1.23 -15.77
CA VAL A 108 -4.36 2.36 -15.42
C VAL A 108 -2.90 1.97 -15.65
N LEU A 109 -2.16 2.81 -16.35
CA LEU A 109 -0.76 2.57 -16.69
C LEU A 109 0.15 3.48 -15.86
N ILE A 110 1.21 2.89 -15.30
CA ILE A 110 2.24 3.62 -14.51
C ILE A 110 2.80 4.82 -15.28
N ASN A 111 3.02 4.67 -16.59
CA ASN A 111 3.65 5.71 -17.41
C ASN A 111 2.75 6.92 -17.68
N ASP A 112 1.44 6.80 -17.45
CA ASP A 112 0.48 7.89 -17.66
C ASP A 112 0.32 8.78 -16.41
N GLU A 113 0.82 8.31 -15.26
CA GLU A 113 0.78 9.05 -14.00
C GLU A 113 2.10 9.80 -13.74
N GLN A 114 1.99 10.89 -12.96
CA GLN A 114 3.12 11.66 -12.49
C GLN A 114 3.55 11.20 -11.09
N PRO A 115 4.84 11.30 -10.73
CA PRO A 115 5.25 11.11 -9.35
C PRO A 115 4.60 12.17 -8.45
N ASP A 116 4.57 11.90 -7.15
CA ASP A 116 4.10 12.84 -6.15
C ASP A 116 4.94 14.13 -6.19
N SER A 117 4.31 15.26 -6.47
CA SER A 117 4.97 16.57 -6.60
C SER A 117 5.74 17.01 -5.35
N ARG A 118 5.45 16.45 -4.17
CA ARG A 118 6.22 16.74 -2.94
C ARG A 118 7.67 16.29 -3.08
N LEU A 119 7.94 15.28 -3.92
CA LEU A 119 9.27 14.73 -4.17
C LEU A 119 10.26 15.78 -4.70
N ASP A 120 9.79 16.71 -5.54
CA ASP A 120 10.63 17.74 -6.20
C ASP A 120 11.38 18.64 -5.21
N SER A 121 10.90 18.74 -3.98
CA SER A 121 11.46 19.59 -2.93
C SER A 121 12.43 18.86 -1.99
N LEU A 122 12.55 17.53 -2.11
CA LEU A 122 13.29 16.70 -1.17
C LEU A 122 14.74 16.54 -1.63
N THR A 123 15.66 16.50 -0.66
CA THR A 123 17.11 16.48 -0.95
C THR A 123 17.86 15.37 -0.23
N THR A 124 17.23 14.73 0.76
CA THR A 124 17.82 13.67 1.58
C THR A 124 16.96 12.41 1.57
N TYR A 125 17.57 11.25 1.78
CA TYR A 125 16.79 10.01 1.88
C TYR A 125 15.80 10.01 3.06
N THR A 126 16.09 10.76 4.13
CA THR A 126 15.21 10.85 5.30
C THR A 126 13.92 11.60 4.96
N GLU A 127 14.02 12.69 4.19
CA GLU A 127 12.84 13.42 3.68
C GLU A 127 12.00 12.53 2.76
N VAL A 128 12.65 11.73 1.90
CA VAL A 128 11.94 10.75 1.05
C VAL A 128 11.22 9.70 1.88
N LEU A 129 11.83 9.18 2.95
CA LEU A 129 11.17 8.24 3.86
C LEU A 129 9.96 8.87 4.57
N GLN A 130 10.01 10.16 4.88
CA GLN A 130 8.87 10.89 5.45
C GLN A 130 7.75 11.06 4.43
N LEU A 131 8.08 11.38 3.17
CA LEU A 131 7.10 11.42 2.09
C LEU A 131 6.47 10.04 1.87
N ALA A 132 7.27 8.97 1.80
CA ALA A 132 6.78 7.61 1.68
C ALA A 132 5.80 7.27 2.81
N LEU A 133 6.18 7.54 4.07
CA LEU A 133 5.29 7.37 5.22
C LEU A 133 3.95 8.12 5.07
N GLN A 134 3.97 9.36 4.57
CA GLN A 134 2.74 10.13 4.34
C GLN A 134 1.86 9.48 3.27
N MET A 135 2.47 9.04 2.16
CA MET A 135 1.75 8.36 1.08
C MET A 135 1.12 7.05 1.54
N GLU A 136 1.84 6.22 2.31
CA GLU A 136 1.29 4.97 2.87
C GLU A 136 0.10 5.24 3.81
N PHE A 137 0.17 6.33 4.59
CA PHE A 137 -0.93 6.73 5.45
C PHE A 137 -2.14 7.22 4.64
N GLU A 138 -1.91 8.06 3.62
CA GLU A 138 -2.93 8.55 2.70
C GLU A 138 -3.62 7.39 1.98
N ALA A 139 -2.85 6.39 1.53
CA ALA A 139 -3.36 5.14 0.95
C ALA A 139 -4.24 4.38 1.94
N ALA A 140 -3.72 4.10 3.15
CA ALA A 140 -4.46 3.38 4.16
C ALA A 140 -5.76 4.10 4.57
N GLN A 141 -5.72 5.43 4.71
CA GLN A 141 -6.90 6.24 5.01
C GLN A 141 -7.90 6.23 3.83
N PHE A 142 -7.41 6.33 2.61
CA PHE A 142 -8.22 6.22 1.40
C PHE A 142 -8.98 4.89 1.38
N TYR A 143 -8.25 3.76 1.50
CA TYR A 143 -8.86 2.44 1.47
C TYR A 143 -9.88 2.23 2.60
N PHE A 144 -9.52 2.63 3.83
CA PHE A 144 -10.39 2.50 4.98
C PHE A 144 -11.69 3.31 4.85
N SER A 145 -11.58 4.59 4.48
CA SER A 145 -12.75 5.48 4.37
C SER A 145 -13.69 5.06 3.24
N ARG A 146 -13.15 4.76 2.06
CA ARG A 146 -13.98 4.36 0.90
C ARG A 146 -14.68 3.02 1.15
N MET A 147 -14.01 2.05 1.77
CA MET A 147 -14.61 0.76 2.11
C MET A 147 -15.78 0.88 3.11
N ASN A 148 -15.68 1.78 4.09
CA ASN A 148 -16.70 1.93 5.12
C ASN A 148 -17.90 2.79 4.67
N ASP A 149 -17.66 3.83 3.89
CA ASP A 149 -18.65 4.89 3.70
C ASP A 149 -19.20 5.01 2.26
N GLN A 150 -18.48 4.50 1.25
CA GLN A 150 -18.76 4.82 -0.16
C GLN A 150 -18.96 3.59 -1.05
N LEU A 151 -18.15 2.54 -0.87
CA LEU A 151 -18.21 1.35 -1.72
C LEU A 151 -19.43 0.49 -1.39
N THR A 152 -20.24 0.21 -2.41
CA THR A 152 -21.51 -0.50 -2.26
C THR A 152 -21.44 -1.97 -2.70
N THR A 153 -20.58 -2.26 -3.66
CA THR A 153 -20.33 -3.55 -4.31
C THR A 153 -19.40 -4.38 -3.43
N ARG A 154 -19.87 -5.58 -3.06
CA ARG A 154 -19.12 -6.49 -2.17
C ARG A 154 -17.74 -6.85 -2.73
N LYS A 155 -17.64 -7.09 -4.04
CA LYS A 155 -16.38 -7.43 -4.70
C LYS A 155 -15.36 -6.30 -4.57
N VAL A 156 -15.75 -5.07 -4.89
CA VAL A 156 -14.86 -3.90 -4.80
C VAL A 156 -14.44 -3.62 -3.36
N ARG A 157 -15.37 -3.71 -2.39
CA ARG A 157 -15.03 -3.64 -0.96
C ARG A 157 -14.01 -4.69 -0.54
N LYS A 158 -14.14 -5.93 -1.04
CA LYS A 158 -13.19 -7.00 -0.73
C LYS A 158 -11.79 -6.68 -1.27
N ILE A 159 -11.68 -6.14 -2.48
CA ILE A 159 -10.39 -5.75 -3.06
C ILE A 159 -9.72 -4.69 -2.16
N PHE A 160 -10.47 -3.66 -1.75
CA PHE A 160 -9.95 -2.63 -0.83
C PHE A 160 -9.55 -3.22 0.53
N ALA A 161 -10.33 -4.18 1.05
CA ALA A 161 -10.04 -4.88 2.30
C ALA A 161 -8.79 -5.77 2.21
N ASP A 162 -8.46 -6.30 1.03
CA ASP A 162 -7.28 -7.12 0.81
C ASP A 162 -6.01 -6.26 0.71
N VAL A 163 -6.11 -5.01 0.22
CA VAL A 163 -4.99 -4.06 0.09
C VAL A 163 -4.71 -3.30 1.41
N LEU A 164 -5.75 -2.84 2.11
CA LEU A 164 -5.61 -1.99 3.30
C LEU A 164 -4.59 -2.49 4.35
N PRO A 165 -4.56 -3.78 4.75
CA PRO A 165 -3.61 -4.25 5.75
C PRO A 165 -2.14 -4.11 5.32
N MET A 166 -1.86 -4.19 4.01
CA MET A 166 -0.51 -4.03 3.46
C MET A 166 -0.04 -2.59 3.61
N GLU A 167 -0.87 -1.61 3.26
CA GLU A 167 -0.50 -0.18 3.40
C GLU A 167 -0.33 0.24 4.85
N VAL A 168 -1.17 -0.29 5.76
CA VAL A 168 -0.95 -0.10 7.20
C VAL A 168 0.39 -0.71 7.63
N GLY A 169 0.76 -1.88 7.07
CA GLY A 169 2.05 -2.51 7.29
C GLY A 169 3.23 -1.67 6.79
N HIS A 170 3.13 -1.07 5.60
CA HIS A 170 4.14 -0.17 5.04
C HIS A 170 4.34 1.05 5.93
N MET A 171 3.25 1.72 6.30
CA MET A 171 3.26 2.88 7.19
C MET A 171 3.93 2.56 8.54
N VAL A 172 3.57 1.44 9.18
CA VAL A 172 4.19 1.01 10.45
C VAL A 172 5.69 0.79 10.28
N SER A 173 6.09 0.15 9.19
CA SER A 173 7.48 -0.16 8.91
C SER A 173 8.29 1.11 8.67
N TYR A 174 7.76 2.09 7.94
CA TYR A 174 8.44 3.38 7.77
C TYR A 174 8.56 4.15 9.08
N LYS A 175 7.54 4.15 9.95
CA LYS A 175 7.69 4.71 11.31
C LYS A 175 8.85 4.05 12.06
N MET A 176 8.97 2.73 11.99
CA MET A 176 10.08 2.01 12.63
C MET A 176 11.45 2.38 12.05
N VAL A 177 11.56 2.49 10.72
CA VAL A 177 12.80 2.92 10.03
C VAL A 177 13.19 4.34 10.44
N LEU A 178 12.22 5.23 10.58
CA LEU A 178 12.41 6.61 11.06
C LEU A 178 12.64 6.71 12.58
N GLY A 179 12.69 5.59 13.31
CA GLY A 179 12.86 5.56 14.76
C GLY A 179 11.65 6.06 15.56
N GLN A 180 10.50 6.17 14.90
CA GLN A 180 9.23 6.58 15.51
C GLN A 180 8.51 5.37 16.12
N SER A 181 7.81 5.58 17.24
CA SER A 181 6.95 4.55 17.81
C SER A 181 5.60 4.53 17.07
N PRO A 182 5.20 3.42 16.43
CA PRO A 182 3.90 3.35 15.78
C PRO A 182 2.79 3.32 16.83
N ALA A 183 2.01 4.40 16.92
CA ALA A 183 0.74 4.37 17.64
C ALA A 183 -0.29 3.66 16.76
N LEU A 184 -0.61 2.41 17.12
CA LEU A 184 -1.69 1.62 16.52
C LEU A 184 -2.84 1.56 17.52
N ASP A 185 -3.66 2.61 17.53
CA ASP A 185 -4.84 2.71 18.39
C ASP A 185 -6.11 2.98 17.57
N GLU A 186 -7.26 3.02 18.26
CA GLU A 186 -8.57 3.28 17.63
C GLU A 186 -8.62 4.63 16.88
N GLY A 187 -7.69 5.54 17.16
CA GLY A 187 -7.55 6.83 16.51
C GLY A 187 -6.48 6.86 15.41
N LEU A 188 -6.00 5.73 14.89
CA LEU A 188 -4.94 5.68 13.87
C LEU A 188 -5.15 6.68 12.72
N PHE A 189 -6.37 6.76 12.18
CA PHE A 189 -6.74 7.69 11.11
C PHE A 189 -7.23 9.07 11.60
N GLN A 190 -7.41 9.25 12.90
CA GLN A 190 -7.83 10.51 13.54
C GLN A 190 -6.62 11.33 14.07
N ASN A 191 -5.50 10.67 14.35
CA ASN A 191 -4.37 11.23 15.09
C ASN A 191 -3.14 11.58 14.24
N PHE A 192 -3.15 11.34 12.92
CA PHE A 192 -1.95 11.50 12.09
C PHE A 192 -1.55 12.98 11.83
N GLY A 193 -2.48 13.92 12.04
CA GLY A 193 -2.23 15.35 11.83
C GLY A 193 -1.59 16.10 13.01
N THR A 194 -1.30 15.44 14.14
CA THR A 194 -0.81 16.12 15.37
C THR A 194 0.65 15.83 15.72
N GLY A 195 1.39 15.09 14.88
CA GLY A 195 2.72 14.58 15.25
C GLY A 195 3.73 14.40 14.13
N LEU A 196 3.65 15.18 13.05
CA LEU A 196 4.75 15.36 12.08
C LEU A 196 5.43 16.70 12.34
#